data_AF-A0A2C0ZLZ1-F1
#
_entry.id   AF-A0A2C0ZLZ1-F1
#
_cell.length_a   1.000
_cell.length_b   1.000
_cell.length_c   1.000
_cell.angle_alpha   90.00
_cell.angle_beta   90.00
_cell.angle_gamma   90.00
#
_symmetry.space_group_name_H-M   'P 1'
#
loop_
_entity.id
_entity.type
_entity.pdbx_description
1 polymer ?
#
loop_
_entity_poly.entity_id
_entity_poly.type
_entity_poly.pdbx_seq_one_letter_code
_entity_poly.pdbx_strand_id
1 'polypeptide(L)'
;MTLLSKHFFPVITVKNNEIIYVISIIFNVGTEGADIHPAIKKVAPNAKIITKTFADGFHQTNLESILTELGATELLICGMTTQNCVTHTAISKSAEKYDVKILPDCCTTVNEMIHLIALRAVSTRVRFVPSTEEI
;
A
#
# COMPACT_ATOMS: atom_id res chain seq x y z
N MET A 1 -7.76 10.85 4.63
CA MET A 1 -8.69 10.91 3.46
C MET A 1 -8.64 12.25 2.70
N THR A 2 -7.80 13.21 3.11
CA THR A 2 -7.59 14.53 2.47
C THR A 2 -6.41 14.57 1.51
N LEU A 3 -5.55 13.53 1.50
CA LEU A 3 -4.32 13.47 0.69
C LEU A 3 -4.60 13.43 -0.83
N LEU A 4 -5.66 12.72 -1.23
CA LEU A 4 -5.91 12.37 -2.63
C LEU A 4 -6.63 13.48 -3.42
N SER A 5 -7.09 14.55 -2.76
CA SER A 5 -7.90 15.60 -3.38
C SER A 5 -7.19 16.93 -3.58
N LYS A 6 -5.96 17.10 -3.05
CA LYS A 6 -5.26 18.39 -3.06
C LYS A 6 -4.03 18.45 -3.97
N HIS A 7 -3.43 17.30 -4.34
CA HIS A 7 -2.24 17.23 -5.19
C HIS A 7 -2.37 16.15 -6.27
N PHE A 8 -1.82 16.40 -7.46
CA PHE A 8 -1.80 15.49 -8.61
C PHE A 8 -0.78 14.35 -8.43
N PHE A 9 -0.79 13.65 -7.29
CA PHE A 9 -0.02 12.42 -7.15
C PHE A 9 -0.74 11.28 -7.88
N PRO A 10 -0.06 10.48 -8.71
CA PRO A 10 -0.65 9.28 -9.27
C PRO A 10 -0.96 8.29 -8.15
N VAL A 11 -2.26 8.09 -7.90
CA VAL A 11 -2.72 7.16 -6.87
C VAL A 11 -2.69 5.75 -7.45
N ILE A 12 -1.91 4.87 -6.81
CA ILE A 12 -1.86 3.46 -7.14
C ILE A 12 -2.56 2.69 -6.02
N THR A 13 -3.62 1.99 -6.36
CA THR A 13 -4.31 1.11 -5.42
C THR A 13 -3.86 -0.32 -5.64
N VAL A 14 -3.25 -0.92 -4.62
CA VAL A 14 -2.81 -2.31 -4.68
C VAL A 14 -3.84 -3.19 -3.97
N LYS A 15 -4.50 -4.06 -4.73
CA LYS A 15 -5.53 -5.00 -4.28
C LYS A 15 -4.95 -6.42 -4.24
N ASN A 16 -5.16 -7.13 -3.14
CA ASN A 16 -4.78 -8.54 -3.02
C ASN A 16 -5.91 -9.41 -3.60
N ASN A 17 -5.60 -10.29 -4.55
CA ASN A 17 -6.49 -11.34 -5.01
C ASN A 17 -5.78 -12.67 -4.80
N GLU A 18 -6.18 -13.47 -3.83
CA GLU A 18 -5.58 -14.80 -3.66
C GLU A 18 -6.36 -15.84 -4.47
N ILE A 19 -5.66 -16.58 -5.33
CA ILE A 19 -6.08 -17.89 -5.85
C ILE A 19 -4.90 -18.84 -5.69
N ILE A 20 -4.75 -19.44 -4.50
CA ILE A 20 -3.91 -20.63 -4.27
C ILE A 20 -4.60 -21.46 -3.17
N TYR A 21 -4.69 -22.78 -3.35
CA TYR A 21 -5.25 -23.76 -2.40
C TYR A 21 -4.39 -23.86 -1.12
N VAL A 22 -4.38 -22.81 -0.31
CA VAL A 22 -4.04 -22.79 1.12
C VAL A 22 -4.98 -21.75 1.71
N ILE A 23 -5.91 -22.21 2.54
CA ILE A 23 -7.06 -21.48 3.12
C ILE A 23 -6.73 -19.98 3.40
N SER A 24 -7.06 -19.10 2.46
CA SER A 24 -7.11 -17.65 2.67
C SER A 24 -8.56 -17.23 2.72
N ILE A 25 -9.02 -16.89 3.91
CA ILE A 25 -10.45 -16.78 4.23
C ILE A 25 -10.98 -15.36 3.92
N ILE A 26 -10.10 -14.40 3.55
CA ILE A 26 -10.41 -12.96 3.65
C ILE A 26 -10.51 -12.24 2.29
N PHE A 27 -9.80 -12.69 1.24
CA PHE A 27 -9.75 -11.97 -0.06
C PHE A 27 -10.11 -12.87 -1.26
N ASN A 28 -11.23 -13.57 -1.17
CA ASN A 28 -11.72 -14.43 -2.25
C ASN A 28 -12.19 -13.60 -3.44
N VAL A 29 -11.68 -13.92 -4.64
CA VAL A 29 -12.05 -13.24 -5.87
C VAL A 29 -13.56 -13.31 -6.09
N GLY A 30 -14.16 -12.16 -6.39
CA GLY A 30 -15.61 -12.03 -6.58
C GLY A 30 -16.42 -11.80 -5.30
N THR A 31 -15.77 -11.71 -4.13
CA THR A 31 -16.43 -11.32 -2.87
C THR A 31 -16.29 -9.82 -2.62
N GLU A 32 -17.23 -9.26 -1.85
CA GLU A 32 -17.18 -7.85 -1.41
C GLU A 32 -15.89 -7.54 -0.64
N GLY A 33 -15.40 -8.48 0.18
CA GLY A 33 -14.16 -8.33 0.95
C GLY A 33 -12.90 -8.17 0.07
N ALA A 34 -12.95 -8.65 -1.17
CA ALA A 34 -11.87 -8.42 -2.14
C ALA A 34 -12.00 -7.06 -2.84
N ASP A 35 -13.15 -6.39 -2.82
CA ASP A 35 -13.33 -5.14 -3.56
C ASP A 35 -12.69 -3.92 -2.91
N ILE A 36 -12.24 -2.99 -3.77
CA ILE A 36 -11.73 -1.70 -3.29
C ILE A 36 -12.90 -0.94 -2.67
N HIS A 37 -12.68 -0.46 -1.44
CA HIS A 37 -13.68 0.27 -0.67
C HIS A 37 -14.26 1.46 -1.48
N PRO A 38 -15.60 1.65 -1.52
CA PRO A 38 -16.25 2.68 -2.35
C PRO A 38 -15.73 4.10 -2.09
N ALA A 39 -15.37 4.43 -0.84
CA ALA A 39 -14.80 5.73 -0.51
C ALA A 39 -13.47 5.99 -1.23
N ILE A 40 -12.63 4.98 -1.44
CA ILE A 40 -11.37 5.08 -2.19
C ILE A 40 -11.66 5.25 -3.68
N LYS A 41 -12.57 4.45 -4.25
CA LYS A 41 -13.00 4.59 -5.65
C LYS A 41 -13.54 5.99 -5.96
N LYS A 42 -14.28 6.60 -5.01
CA LYS A 42 -14.86 7.93 -5.16
C LYS A 42 -13.79 9.04 -5.20
N VAL A 43 -12.76 8.96 -4.35
CA VAL A 43 -11.74 10.01 -4.25
C VAL A 43 -10.60 9.83 -5.26
N ALA A 44 -10.40 8.61 -5.77
CA ALA A 44 -9.38 8.30 -6.77
C ALA A 44 -9.95 7.45 -7.91
N PRO A 45 -10.91 7.97 -8.69
CA PRO A 45 -11.62 7.20 -9.72
C PRO A 45 -10.73 6.72 -10.88
N ASN A 46 -9.61 7.43 -11.12
CA ASN A 46 -8.64 7.12 -12.17
C ASN A 46 -7.39 6.42 -11.64
N ALA A 47 -7.41 5.97 -10.38
CA ALA A 47 -6.26 5.26 -9.79
C ALA A 47 -5.93 3.99 -10.59
N LYS A 48 -4.64 3.76 -10.82
CA LYS A 48 -4.19 2.48 -11.38
C LYS A 48 -4.40 1.40 -10.33
N ILE A 49 -5.10 0.33 -10.71
CA ILE A 49 -5.34 -0.82 -9.83
C ILE A 49 -4.32 -1.90 -10.15
N ILE A 50 -3.59 -2.34 -9.13
CA ILE A 50 -2.62 -3.43 -9.24
C ILE A 50 -3.15 -4.60 -8.44
N THR A 51 -3.23 -5.76 -9.08
CA THR A 51 -3.59 -7.00 -8.42
C THR A 51 -2.32 -7.72 -7.99
N LYS A 52 -2.24 -8.10 -6.72
CA LYS A 52 -1.13 -8.90 -6.16
C LYS A 52 -1.65 -10.16 -5.50
N THR A 53 -0.75 -11.13 -5.31
CA THR A 53 -1.00 -12.39 -4.60
C THR A 53 -0.07 -12.57 -3.38
N PHE A 54 0.89 -11.66 -3.20
CA PHE A 54 1.89 -11.70 -2.12
C PHE A 54 1.83 -10.43 -1.26
N ALA A 55 2.51 -10.42 -0.12
CA ALA A 55 2.55 -9.25 0.76
C ALA A 55 3.20 -8.04 0.07
N ASP A 56 4.36 -8.27 -0.56
CA ASP A 56 5.10 -7.26 -1.32
C ASP A 56 4.33 -6.88 -2.60
N GLY A 57 4.00 -5.60 -2.73
CA GLY A 57 3.30 -5.05 -3.89
C GLY A 57 4.11 -5.09 -5.19
N PHE A 58 5.43 -5.22 -5.14
CA PHE A 58 6.28 -5.38 -6.32
C PHE A 58 6.36 -6.83 -6.81
N HIS A 59 6.24 -7.79 -5.90
CA HIS A 59 6.50 -9.19 -6.22
C HIS A 59 5.42 -9.76 -7.13
N GLN A 60 5.83 -10.16 -8.34
CA GLN A 60 4.95 -10.71 -9.38
C GLN A 60 3.80 -9.78 -9.78
N THR A 61 4.06 -8.46 -9.81
CA THR A 61 3.10 -7.47 -10.31
C THR A 61 3.75 -6.57 -11.37
N ASN A 62 2.96 -5.69 -11.97
CA ASN A 62 3.43 -4.65 -12.88
C ASN A 62 3.67 -3.29 -12.19
N LEU A 63 3.74 -3.24 -10.85
CA LEU A 63 3.93 -2.00 -10.08
C LEU A 63 5.18 -1.22 -10.51
N GLU A 64 6.31 -1.92 -10.66
CA GLU A 64 7.57 -1.29 -11.04
C GLU A 64 7.50 -0.64 -12.43
N SER A 65 6.85 -1.30 -13.39
CA SER A 65 6.64 -0.78 -14.73
C SER A 65 5.79 0.49 -14.71
N ILE A 66 4.70 0.50 -13.94
CA ILE A 66 3.81 1.65 -13.82
C ILE A 66 4.53 2.82 -13.16
N LEU A 67 5.26 2.58 -12.07
CA LEU A 67 6.02 3.62 -11.40
C LEU A 67 7.11 4.22 -12.30
N THR A 68 7.74 3.38 -13.13
CA THR A 68 8.74 3.83 -14.12
C THR A 68 8.11 4.70 -15.21
N GLU A 69 6.95 4.29 -15.75
CA GLU A 69 6.20 5.07 -16.75
C GLU A 69 5.78 6.44 -16.20
N LEU A 70 5.42 6.49 -14.91
CA LEU A 70 5.06 7.72 -14.20
C LEU A 70 6.27 8.60 -13.83
N GLY A 71 7.49 8.12 -14.03
CA GLY A 71 8.71 8.83 -13.60
C GLY A 71 8.79 9.02 -12.08
N ALA A 72 8.20 8.12 -11.29
CA ALA A 72 8.13 8.24 -9.85
C ALA A 72 9.52 8.12 -9.21
N THR A 73 9.83 9.01 -8.27
CA THR A 73 11.08 8.99 -7.48
C THR A 73 10.82 8.83 -5.98
N GLU A 74 9.57 9.00 -5.55
CA GLU A 74 9.13 8.94 -4.15
C GLU A 74 7.89 8.05 -4.05
N LEU A 75 7.78 7.29 -2.95
CA LEU A 75 6.63 6.44 -2.66
C LEU A 75 6.08 6.73 -1.26
N LEU A 76 4.83 7.18 -1.20
CA LEU A 76 4.04 7.26 0.04
C LEU A 76 3.20 5.98 0.18
N ILE A 77 3.51 5.17 1.19
CA ILE A 77 2.86 3.86 1.40
C ILE A 77 1.89 3.96 2.58
N CYS A 78 0.66 3.50 2.37
CA CYS A 78 -0.37 3.39 3.40
C CYS A 78 -1.32 2.21 3.16
N GLY A 79 -2.22 1.93 4.12
CA GLY A 79 -3.25 0.91 3.99
C GLY A 79 -3.15 -0.23 5.01
N MET A 80 -3.57 -1.43 4.61
CA MET A 80 -3.74 -2.56 5.50
C MET A 80 -3.23 -3.88 4.90
N THR A 81 -2.60 -4.77 5.67
CA THR A 81 -2.22 -4.63 7.09
C THR A 81 -0.82 -4.04 7.25
N THR A 82 -0.63 -3.27 8.33
CA THR A 82 0.62 -2.55 8.62
C THR A 82 1.81 -3.51 8.67
N GLN A 83 1.72 -4.59 9.44
CA GLN A 83 2.81 -5.56 9.66
C GLN A 83 3.11 -6.47 8.46
N ASN A 84 2.22 -6.50 7.46
CA ASN A 84 2.37 -7.38 6.31
C ASN A 84 2.59 -6.57 5.04
N CYS A 85 1.51 -6.21 4.33
CA CYS A 85 1.62 -5.63 2.99
C CYS A 85 2.33 -4.28 2.99
N VAL A 86 2.08 -3.44 3.99
CA VAL A 86 2.70 -2.11 4.09
C VAL A 86 4.21 -2.24 4.31
N THR A 87 4.64 -2.94 5.37
CA THR A 87 6.06 -3.11 5.69
C THR A 87 6.82 -3.85 4.60
N HIS A 88 6.28 -4.97 4.06
CA HIS A 88 6.97 -5.76 3.03
C HIS A 88 7.16 -4.99 1.74
N THR A 89 6.18 -4.18 1.33
CA THR A 89 6.33 -3.32 0.15
C THR A 89 7.35 -2.21 0.43
N ALA A 90 7.32 -1.60 1.62
CA ALA A 90 8.19 -0.47 1.97
C ALA A 90 9.67 -0.84 2.06
N ILE A 91 10.00 -2.07 2.46
CA ILE A 91 11.38 -2.55 2.53
C ILE A 91 11.75 -3.50 1.39
N SER A 92 10.92 -3.58 0.35
CA SER A 92 11.19 -4.43 -0.82
C SER A 92 12.48 -4.00 -1.51
N LYS A 93 13.23 -4.96 -2.05
CA LYS A 93 14.43 -4.67 -2.84
C LYS A 93 14.13 -3.78 -4.04
N SER A 94 12.97 -3.96 -4.67
CA SER A 94 12.51 -3.10 -5.78
C SER A 94 12.16 -1.68 -5.34
N ALA A 95 11.86 -1.47 -4.05
CA ALA A 95 11.52 -0.16 -3.50
C ALA A 95 12.75 0.70 -3.16
N GLU A 96 13.94 0.10 -3.01
CA GLU A 96 15.18 0.80 -2.59
C GLU A 96 15.60 1.96 -3.51
N LYS A 97 15.12 2.00 -4.75
CA LYS A 97 15.41 3.06 -5.72
C LYS A 97 14.52 4.31 -5.58
N TYR A 98 13.54 4.28 -4.69
CA TYR A 98 12.64 5.40 -4.42
C TYR A 98 12.88 5.98 -3.01
N ASP A 99 12.57 7.25 -2.77
CA ASP A 99 12.43 7.76 -1.40
C ASP A 99 11.13 7.20 -0.82
N VAL A 100 11.23 6.15 -0.01
CA VAL A 100 10.07 5.46 0.56
C VAL A 100 9.71 6.05 1.92
N LYS A 101 8.45 6.45 2.06
CA LYS A 101 7.85 6.94 3.29
C LYS A 101 6.60 6.12 3.61
N ILE A 102 6.39 5.79 4.89
CA ILE A 102 5.11 5.26 5.37
C ILE A 102 4.32 6.40 6.00
N LEU A 103 3.00 6.44 5.73
CA LEU A 103 2.04 7.32 6.40
C LEU A 103 1.36 6.54 7.55
N PRO A 104 1.85 6.62 8.80
CA PRO A 104 1.42 5.72 9.87
C PRO A 104 -0.06 5.90 10.24
N ASP A 105 -0.52 7.15 10.21
CA ASP A 105 -1.91 7.54 10.48
C ASP A 105 -2.90 7.12 9.39
N CYS A 106 -2.38 6.65 8.24
CA CYS A 106 -3.16 6.05 7.15
C CYS A 106 -2.95 4.52 7.07
N CYS A 107 -2.30 3.92 8.06
CA CYS A 107 -2.09 2.48 8.15
C CYS A 107 -2.93 1.87 9.28
N THR A 108 -3.33 0.60 9.12
CA THR A 108 -4.05 -0.11 10.19
C THR A 108 -3.78 -1.61 10.18
N THR A 109 -4.20 -2.29 11.24
CA THR A 109 -4.18 -3.75 11.41
C THR A 109 -5.15 -4.17 12.51
N VAL A 110 -5.15 -5.43 12.91
CA VAL A 110 -6.10 -6.03 13.85
C VAL A 110 -6.06 -5.42 15.27
N ASN A 111 -4.95 -4.78 15.68
CA ASN A 111 -4.85 -4.00 16.91
C ASN A 111 -3.65 -3.03 16.89
N GLU A 112 -3.66 -2.07 17.82
CA GLU A 112 -2.64 -1.02 17.94
C GLU A 112 -1.25 -1.56 18.30
N MET A 113 -1.17 -2.58 19.17
CA MET A 113 0.12 -3.15 19.58
C MET A 113 0.90 -3.70 18.38
N ILE A 114 0.24 -4.46 17.50
CA ILE A 114 0.85 -5.01 16.27
C ILE A 114 1.24 -3.89 15.32
N HIS A 115 0.40 -2.86 15.19
CA HIS A 115 0.70 -1.68 14.36
C HIS A 115 2.01 -1.00 14.80
N LEU A 116 2.15 -0.73 16.11
CA LEU A 116 3.33 -0.06 16.66
C LEU A 116 4.59 -0.93 16.58
N ILE A 117 4.48 -2.25 16.85
CA ILE A 117 5.61 -3.18 16.72
C ILE A 117 6.11 -3.23 15.26
N ALA A 118 5.19 -3.30 14.30
CA ALA A 118 5.52 -3.32 12.89
C ALA A 118 6.23 -2.06 12.40
N LEU A 119 5.72 -0.89 12.79
CA LEU A 119 6.38 0.39 12.48
C LEU A 119 7.77 0.43 13.12
N ARG A 120 7.90 0.06 14.39
CA ARG A 120 9.21 0.04 15.06
C ARG A 120 10.21 -0.91 14.39
N ALA A 121 9.76 -2.01 13.80
CA ALA A 121 10.63 -2.96 13.11
C ALA A 121 11.27 -2.38 11.83
N VAL A 122 10.60 -1.42 11.16
CA VAL A 122 11.10 -0.82 9.91
C VAL A 122 11.63 0.61 10.07
N SER A 123 11.52 1.20 11.27
CA SER A 123 11.86 2.61 11.52
C SER A 123 13.33 2.98 11.27
N THR A 124 14.24 1.99 11.24
CA THR A 124 15.66 2.20 10.92
C THR A 124 15.94 2.23 9.41
N ARG A 125 14.95 1.88 8.59
CA ARG A 125 15.07 1.75 7.13
C ARG A 125 14.12 2.65 6.36
N VAL A 126 13.00 3.04 6.96
CA VAL A 126 11.92 3.77 6.30
C VAL A 126 11.54 4.99 7.14
N ARG A 127 11.39 6.15 6.49
CA ARG A 127 10.94 7.39 7.13
C ARG A 127 9.42 7.34 7.33
N PHE A 128 8.96 7.86 8.47
CA PHE A 128 7.53 8.05 8.73
C PHE A 128 7.16 9.51 8.58
N VAL A 129 6.07 9.78 7.88
CA VAL A 129 5.55 11.13 7.70
C VAL A 129 4.05 11.14 8.01
N PRO A 130 3.55 12.04 8.87
CA PRO A 130 2.12 12.21 9.07
C PRO A 130 1.43 12.62 7.78
N SER A 131 0.19 12.17 7.57
CA SER A 131 -0.60 12.57 6.39
C SER A 131 -0.86 14.07 6.29
N THR A 132 -0.63 14.83 7.37
CA THR A 132 -0.77 16.28 7.43
C THR A 132 0.46 17.06 6.95
N GLU A 133 1.64 16.44 6.91
CA GLU A 133 2.91 17.12 6.55
C GLU A 133 3.23 17.06 5.05
N GLU A 134 2.61 16.14 4.30
CA GLU A 134 2.71 16.04 2.83
C GLU A 134 1.50 16.72 2.13
N ILE A 135 0.87 17.70 2.79
CA ILE A 135 -0.23 18.55 2.28
C ILE A 135 0.33 19.87 1.76
#